data_AF-A0AAV3XS59-F1
#
_entry.id   AF-A0AAV3XS59-F1
#
_cell.length_a   1.000
_cell.length_b   1.000
_cell.length_c   1.000
_cell.angle_alpha   90.00
_cell.angle_beta   90.00
_cell.angle_gamma   90.00
#
_symmetry.space_group_name_H-M   'P 1'
#
loop_
_entity.id
_entity.type
_entity.pdbx_description
1 polymer ?
#
loop_
_entity_poly.entity_id
_entity_poly.type
_entity_poly.pdbx_seq_one_letter_code
_entity_poly.pdbx_strand_id
1 'polypeptide(L)'
;MKINLQVYAAAIIATAFLLVIWQVMGEWQFSITVEPPEAELPPVPTSSEVLPVTKPASNSASNSTPAPTLTQPLAATNPAKARSKAPATAAGTLRVSNQTTHPVRLALLPVQSTAKSGKQPAYGVPAHWDFAPAEGGSRGLVLALPDGNLKLNRGDVLVAFAQDGSSRYWGPYVVGETGAPVWNNQRSEWQLILQP
;
A
#
# COMPACT_ATOMS: atom_id res chain seq x y z
N MET A 1 -17.69 -17.49 60.36
CA MET A 1 -17.07 -18.16 59.20
C MET A 1 -15.64 -18.51 59.57
N LYS A 2 -15.35 -19.79 59.88
CA LYS A 2 -14.01 -20.23 60.29
C LYS A 2 -13.18 -20.45 59.03
N ILE A 3 -12.17 -19.61 58.82
CA ILE A 3 -11.27 -19.70 57.66
C ILE A 3 -10.26 -20.81 57.95
N ASN A 4 -10.22 -21.84 57.10
CA ASN A 4 -9.28 -22.96 57.25
C ASN A 4 -7.89 -22.52 56.78
N LEU A 5 -6.99 -22.31 57.75
CA LEU A 5 -5.63 -21.82 57.53
C LEU A 5 -4.82 -22.69 56.56
N GLN A 6 -5.10 -24.00 56.51
CA GLN A 6 -4.46 -24.94 55.59
C GLN A 6 -4.82 -24.68 54.12
N VAL A 7 -6.04 -24.25 53.83
CA VAL A 7 -6.49 -23.93 52.46
C VAL A 7 -5.79 -22.67 51.96
N TYR A 8 -5.58 -21.70 52.85
CA TYR A 8 -4.85 -20.47 52.52
C TYR A 8 -3.37 -20.72 52.26
N ALA A 9 -2.72 -21.57 53.07
CA ALA A 9 -1.33 -21.94 52.86
C ALA A 9 -1.12 -22.63 51.50
N ALA A 10 -2.02 -23.56 51.14
CA ALA A 10 -1.98 -24.23 49.84
C ALA A 10 -2.21 -23.25 48.67
N ALA A 11 -3.13 -22.30 48.82
CA ALA A 11 -3.40 -21.29 47.80
C ALA A 11 -2.20 -20.36 47.56
N ILE A 12 -1.52 -19.91 48.64
CA ILE A 12 -0.33 -19.07 48.54
C ILE A 12 0.79 -19.80 47.79
N ILE A 13 1.03 -21.07 48.12
CA ILE A 13 2.05 -21.90 47.46
C ILE A 13 1.72 -22.04 45.97
N ALA A 14 0.47 -22.36 45.62
CA ALA A 14 0.04 -22.50 44.23
C ALA A 14 0.23 -21.19 43.43
N THR A 15 -0.10 -20.03 44.02
CA THR A 15 0.11 -18.74 43.36
C THR A 15 1.59 -18.40 43.17
N ALA A 16 2.46 -18.77 44.12
CA ALA A 16 3.90 -18.57 43.99
C ALA A 16 4.48 -19.43 42.85
N PHE A 17 4.05 -20.69 42.72
CA PHE A 17 4.48 -21.56 41.61
C PHE A 17 4.05 -21.01 40.25
N LEU A 18 2.83 -20.50 40.12
CA LEU A 18 2.36 -19.91 38.86
C LEU A 18 3.16 -18.66 38.46
N LEU A 19 3.52 -17.82 39.43
CA LEU A 19 4.36 -16.63 39.17
C LEU A 19 5.78 -17.02 38.71
N VAL A 20 6.37 -18.06 39.32
CA VAL A 20 7.70 -18.55 38.91
C VAL A 20 7.67 -19.13 37.50
N ILE A 21 6.63 -19.92 37.16
CA ILE A 21 6.47 -20.49 35.82
C ILE A 21 6.31 -19.39 34.77
N TRP A 22 5.49 -18.36 35.06
CA TRP A 22 5.31 -17.21 34.18
C TRP A 22 6.62 -16.48 33.90
N GLN A 23 7.45 -16.28 34.93
CA GLN A 23 8.73 -15.60 34.81
C GLN A 23 9.72 -16.38 33.94
N VAL A 24 9.75 -17.71 34.05
CA VAL A 24 10.63 -18.57 33.25
C VAL A 24 10.18 -18.65 31.77
N MET A 25 8.89 -18.56 31.49
CA MET A 25 8.39 -18.58 30.10
C MET A 25 8.63 -17.26 29.34
N GLY A 26 8.88 -16.15 30.05
CA GLY A 26 9.06 -14.82 29.44
C GLY A 26 10.39 -14.59 28.71
N GLU A 27 11.40 -15.46 28.92
CA GLU A 27 12.76 -15.24 28.39
C GLU A 27 13.09 -16.03 27.11
N TRP A 28 12.12 -16.74 26.54
CA TRP A 28 12.35 -17.52 25.31
C TRP A 28 12.27 -16.61 24.08
N GLN A 29 13.36 -15.92 23.76
CA GLN A 29 13.56 -15.27 22.46
C GLN A 29 14.26 -16.24 21.51
N PHE A 30 13.50 -16.82 20.56
CA PHE A 30 14.07 -17.59 19.45
C PHE A 30 14.54 -16.63 18.36
N SER A 31 15.84 -16.67 18.04
CA SER A 31 16.39 -15.99 16.86
C SER A 31 16.44 -16.98 15.69
N ILE A 32 15.67 -16.70 14.63
CA ILE A 32 15.71 -17.47 13.39
C ILE A 32 16.65 -16.73 12.43
N THR A 33 17.88 -17.24 12.30
CA THR A 33 18.82 -16.79 11.26
C THR A 33 18.55 -17.59 9.99
N VAL A 34 18.09 -16.92 8.93
CA VAL A 34 17.98 -17.51 7.60
C VAL A 34 19.28 -17.24 6.87
N GLU A 35 20.07 -18.29 6.63
CA GLU A 35 21.24 -18.28 5.77
C GLU A 35 20.76 -18.29 4.30
N PRO A 36 21.03 -17.24 3.50
CA PRO A 36 20.65 -17.23 2.09
C PRO A 36 21.55 -18.20 1.32
N PRO A 37 21.01 -19.11 0.49
CA PRO A 37 21.85 -19.94 -0.37
C PRO A 37 22.64 -19.04 -1.32
N GLU A 38 23.95 -19.16 -1.25
CA GLU A 38 24.91 -18.57 -2.19
C GLU A 38 24.52 -19.01 -3.61
N ALA A 39 24.04 -18.05 -4.40
CA ALA A 39 23.66 -18.28 -5.78
C ALA A 39 24.91 -18.60 -6.60
N GLU A 40 25.15 -19.89 -6.81
CA GLU A 40 26.14 -20.43 -7.73
C GLU A 40 25.85 -19.86 -9.14
N LEU A 41 26.72 -18.96 -9.60
CA LEU A 41 26.63 -18.31 -10.91
C LEU A 41 26.96 -19.31 -12.03
N PRO A 42 26.07 -19.58 -13.00
CA PRO A 42 26.46 -20.29 -14.22
C PRO A 42 27.33 -19.39 -15.13
N PRO A 43 28.29 -19.97 -15.87
CA PRO A 43 29.26 -19.21 -16.66
C PRO A 43 28.63 -18.49 -17.86
N VAL A 44 29.07 -17.24 -18.03
CA VAL A 44 28.79 -16.35 -19.17
C VAL A 44 29.46 -16.89 -20.44
N PRO A 45 28.74 -17.07 -21.56
CA PRO A 45 29.37 -17.04 -22.87
C PRO A 45 29.36 -15.62 -23.42
N THR A 46 30.55 -15.01 -23.41
CA THR A 46 30.92 -13.87 -24.24
C THR A 46 30.69 -14.21 -25.71
N SER A 47 29.84 -13.43 -26.39
CA SER A 47 29.88 -13.33 -27.85
C SER A 47 29.69 -11.87 -28.23
N SER A 48 30.82 -11.25 -28.57
CA SER A 48 30.87 -9.96 -29.25
C SER A 48 30.51 -10.18 -30.71
N GLU A 49 29.44 -9.56 -31.20
CA GLU A 49 29.37 -9.22 -32.62
C GLU A 49 28.67 -7.87 -32.83
N VAL A 50 29.38 -7.02 -33.55
CA VAL A 50 29.09 -5.61 -33.79
C VAL A 50 28.14 -5.45 -34.99
N LEU A 51 27.28 -4.44 -34.89
CA LEU A 51 26.26 -3.94 -35.84
C LEU A 51 26.70 -3.89 -37.32
N PRO A 52 25.72 -3.79 -38.26
CA PRO A 52 25.35 -2.44 -38.70
C PRO A 52 23.84 -2.17 -38.80
N VAL A 53 23.51 -0.90 -38.56
CA VAL A 53 22.24 -0.22 -38.81
C VAL A 53 21.79 -0.40 -40.27
N THR A 54 20.51 -0.72 -40.48
CA THR A 54 19.80 -0.36 -41.72
C THR A 54 18.30 -0.17 -41.46
N LYS A 55 17.78 1.04 -41.71
CA LYS A 55 16.37 1.40 -41.89
C LYS A 55 16.27 1.97 -43.31
N PRO A 56 15.40 1.49 -44.23
CA PRO A 56 14.01 1.97 -44.45
C PRO A 56 13.07 0.81 -44.88
N ALA A 57 11.74 0.88 -45.05
CA ALA A 57 10.63 1.80 -44.82
C ALA A 57 9.32 0.98 -44.96
N SER A 58 8.21 1.58 -44.55
CA SER A 58 6.86 1.41 -45.14
C SER A 58 6.01 0.19 -44.78
N ASN A 59 5.00 0.49 -43.97
CA ASN A 59 3.58 0.17 -44.12
C ASN A 59 3.16 -1.24 -44.56
N SER A 60 2.54 -1.96 -43.62
CA SER A 60 1.34 -2.75 -43.91
C SER A 60 0.40 -2.69 -42.72
N ALA A 61 -0.70 -1.97 -42.92
CA ALA A 61 -1.87 -2.03 -42.07
C ALA A 61 -2.59 -3.37 -42.27
N SER A 62 -3.06 -3.99 -41.20
CA SER A 62 -4.26 -4.82 -41.21
C SER A 62 -4.83 -4.98 -39.79
N ASN A 63 -6.00 -4.36 -39.64
CA ASN A 63 -7.03 -4.46 -38.61
C ASN A 63 -7.04 -5.72 -37.72
N SER A 64 -7.23 -5.50 -36.41
CA SER A 64 -8.29 -6.21 -35.68
C SER A 64 -8.73 -5.48 -34.39
N THR A 65 -10.02 -5.13 -34.37
CA THR A 65 -10.95 -5.08 -33.23
C THR A 65 -10.89 -3.90 -32.23
N PRO A 66 -11.99 -3.12 -32.07
CA PRO A 66 -12.06 -2.05 -31.08
C PRO A 66 -12.26 -2.62 -29.67
N ALA A 67 -11.22 -2.54 -28.83
CA ALA A 67 -11.38 -2.60 -27.38
C ALA A 67 -12.14 -1.33 -26.90
N PRO A 68 -13.02 -1.44 -25.90
CA PRO A 68 -13.75 -0.28 -25.39
C PRO A 68 -12.79 0.79 -24.88
N THR A 69 -12.95 1.99 -25.43
CA THR A 69 -12.19 3.20 -25.12
C THR A 69 -12.34 3.57 -23.63
N LEU A 70 -11.39 3.16 -22.79
CA LEU A 70 -11.20 3.71 -21.43
C LEU A 70 -10.27 4.94 -21.45
N THR A 71 -10.32 5.71 -22.54
CA THR A 71 -9.31 6.70 -22.90
C THR A 71 -9.63 8.06 -22.29
N GLN A 72 -9.31 8.24 -21.02
CA GLN A 72 -9.04 9.59 -20.51
C GLN A 72 -7.74 9.56 -19.72
N PRO A 73 -6.67 10.21 -20.21
CA PRO A 73 -5.49 10.49 -19.40
C PRO A 73 -5.94 11.22 -18.13
N LEU A 74 -5.36 10.89 -16.97
CA LEU A 74 -5.25 11.84 -15.87
C LEU A 74 -4.43 13.00 -16.42
N ALA A 75 -5.12 13.96 -17.01
CA ALA A 75 -4.50 15.19 -17.40
C ALA A 75 -3.79 15.74 -16.17
N ALA A 76 -2.52 16.13 -16.34
CA ALA A 76 -1.82 17.04 -15.45
C ALA A 76 -2.61 18.36 -15.43
N THR A 77 -3.75 18.31 -14.76
CA THR A 77 -4.71 19.39 -14.73
C THR A 77 -4.15 20.34 -13.71
N ASN A 78 -3.75 21.52 -14.18
CA ASN A 78 -3.56 22.70 -13.35
C ASN A 78 -4.55 22.62 -12.17
N PRO A 79 -4.09 22.56 -10.89
CA PRO A 79 -4.91 22.15 -9.73
C PRO A 79 -6.16 23.01 -9.49
N ALA A 80 -6.34 24.07 -10.27
CA ALA A 80 -7.50 24.95 -10.28
C ALA A 80 -8.76 24.40 -10.98
N LYS A 81 -8.69 23.46 -11.94
CA LYS A 81 -9.86 23.17 -12.83
C LYS A 81 -10.61 21.85 -12.62
N ALA A 82 -10.14 20.95 -11.74
CA ALA A 82 -10.82 19.66 -11.47
C ALA A 82 -11.20 19.46 -9.99
N ARG A 83 -11.42 20.54 -9.24
CA ARG A 83 -11.92 20.47 -7.85
C ARG A 83 -13.44 20.35 -7.84
N SER A 84 -13.98 19.20 -8.23
CA SER A 84 -15.32 18.86 -7.75
C SER A 84 -15.22 18.47 -6.29
N LYS A 85 -15.84 19.27 -5.40
CA LYS A 85 -15.92 18.97 -3.97
C LYS A 85 -16.54 17.59 -3.80
N ALA A 86 -15.81 16.65 -3.20
CA ALA A 86 -16.31 15.31 -2.97
C ALA A 86 -17.55 15.35 -2.04
N PRO A 87 -18.60 14.57 -2.33
CA PRO A 87 -19.69 14.34 -1.38
C PRO A 87 -19.19 13.88 -0.01
N ALA A 88 -19.92 14.20 1.06
CA ALA A 88 -19.56 13.75 2.41
C ALA A 88 -19.53 12.22 2.54
N THR A 89 -20.32 11.53 1.72
CA THR A 89 -20.45 10.06 1.66
C THR A 89 -19.63 9.43 0.53
N ALA A 90 -18.69 10.17 -0.07
CA ALA A 90 -17.89 9.65 -1.17
C ALA A 90 -17.02 8.48 -0.71
N ALA A 91 -17.29 7.30 -1.26
CA ALA A 91 -16.51 6.08 -1.11
C ALA A 91 -16.20 5.50 -2.49
N GLY A 92 -14.94 5.18 -2.77
CA GLY A 92 -14.52 4.84 -4.12
C GLY A 92 -13.17 4.14 -4.20
N THR A 93 -12.85 3.58 -5.36
CA THR A 93 -11.53 2.95 -5.55
C THR A 93 -10.42 4.00 -5.56
N LEU A 94 -9.19 3.57 -5.31
CA LEU A 94 -8.02 4.43 -5.43
C LEU A 94 -7.34 4.24 -6.77
N ARG A 95 -7.08 5.33 -7.47
CA ARG A 95 -6.22 5.36 -8.65
C ARG A 95 -4.99 6.20 -8.37
N VAL A 96 -3.81 5.65 -8.55
CA VAL A 96 -2.53 6.31 -8.21
C VAL A 96 -1.61 6.37 -9.42
N SER A 97 -0.95 7.50 -9.61
CA SER A 97 0.14 7.66 -10.58
C SER A 97 1.38 8.19 -9.85
N ASN A 98 2.49 7.46 -9.93
CA ASN A 98 3.78 7.95 -9.48
C ASN A 98 4.45 8.68 -10.64
N GLN A 99 4.37 10.02 -10.68
CA GLN A 99 5.08 10.83 -11.69
C GLN A 99 6.43 11.33 -11.18
N THR A 100 6.90 10.80 -10.05
CA THR A 100 8.21 11.13 -9.50
C THR A 100 9.29 10.30 -10.18
N THR A 101 10.55 10.72 -10.00
CA THR A 101 11.73 9.96 -10.41
C THR A 101 12.18 8.93 -9.37
N HIS A 102 11.42 8.75 -8.29
CA HIS A 102 11.78 7.90 -7.15
C HIS A 102 10.88 6.67 -7.09
N PRO A 103 11.41 5.51 -6.65
CA PRO A 103 10.57 4.40 -6.23
C PRO A 103 9.83 4.79 -4.94
N VAL A 104 8.52 4.58 -4.89
CA VAL A 104 7.68 5.07 -3.80
C VAL A 104 6.83 3.94 -3.22
N ARG A 105 6.80 3.85 -1.89
CA ARG A 105 5.81 3.06 -1.16
C ARG A 105 4.67 3.97 -0.73
N LEU A 106 3.46 3.66 -1.17
CA LEU A 106 2.23 4.28 -0.70
C LEU A 106 1.62 3.39 0.38
N ALA A 107 1.48 3.92 1.60
CA ALA A 107 0.79 3.30 2.71
C ALA A 107 -0.60 3.91 2.91
N LEU A 108 -1.56 3.06 3.26
CA LEU A 108 -2.92 3.43 3.64
C LEU A 108 -3.13 3.15 5.12
N LEU A 109 -3.54 4.18 5.84
CA LEU A 109 -4.05 4.10 7.19
C LEU A 109 -5.56 4.38 7.16
N PRO A 110 -6.41 3.36 7.40
CA PRO A 110 -7.85 3.58 7.45
C PRO A 110 -8.22 4.44 8.66
N VAL A 111 -9.21 5.30 8.50
CA VAL A 111 -9.79 5.98 9.66
C VAL A 111 -10.44 4.91 10.53
N GLN A 112 -10.04 4.85 11.81
CA GLN A 112 -10.78 4.04 12.78
C GLN A 112 -12.14 4.71 12.93
N SER A 113 -13.14 4.22 12.18
CA SER A 113 -14.53 4.56 12.45
C SER A 113 -14.76 4.26 13.92
N THR A 114 -14.96 5.32 14.72
CA THR A 114 -15.16 5.30 16.16
C THR A 114 -15.67 3.96 16.64
N ALA A 115 -14.78 3.17 17.25
CA ALA A 115 -15.04 1.83 17.78
C ALA A 115 -15.94 1.86 19.03
N LYS A 116 -17.07 2.58 18.96
CA LYS A 116 -18.21 2.39 19.88
C LYS A 116 -18.92 1.06 19.62
N SER A 117 -18.60 0.40 18.52
CA SER A 117 -18.93 -0.99 18.22
C SER A 117 -17.61 -1.61 17.79
N GLY A 118 -17.12 -2.66 18.46
CA GLY A 118 -15.81 -3.28 18.23
C GLY A 118 -15.64 -3.95 16.87
N LYS A 119 -15.97 -3.25 15.78
CA LYS A 119 -15.76 -3.68 14.40
C LYS A 119 -14.34 -3.31 13.98
N GLN A 120 -13.65 -4.34 13.49
CA GLN A 120 -12.37 -4.26 12.78
C GLN A 120 -12.41 -3.13 11.73
N PRO A 121 -11.30 -2.40 11.48
CA PRO A 121 -11.23 -1.44 10.38
C PRO A 121 -11.70 -2.06 9.05
N ALA A 122 -12.22 -1.21 8.15
CA ALA A 122 -12.81 -1.64 6.86
C ALA A 122 -11.87 -2.51 6.01
N TYR A 123 -10.56 -2.41 6.25
CA TYR A 123 -9.51 -3.25 5.70
C TYR A 123 -8.71 -3.81 6.89
N GLY A 124 -8.61 -5.13 7.01
CA GLY A 124 -8.16 -5.82 8.23
C GLY A 124 -6.69 -5.63 8.63
N VAL A 125 -5.88 -4.91 7.85
CA VAL A 125 -4.44 -4.67 8.09
C VAL A 125 -4.05 -3.35 7.40
N PRO A 126 -3.07 -2.57 7.91
CA PRO A 126 -2.43 -1.51 7.14
C PRO A 126 -1.96 -2.04 5.77
N ALA A 127 -2.36 -1.36 4.69
CA ALA A 127 -2.04 -1.78 3.34
C ALA A 127 -0.96 -0.88 2.74
N HIS A 128 -0.13 -1.44 1.86
CA HIS A 128 0.81 -0.64 1.09
C HIS A 128 0.97 -1.18 -0.33
N TRP A 129 1.38 -0.29 -1.22
CA TRP A 129 1.72 -0.58 -2.62
C TRP A 129 3.03 0.10 -2.96
N ASP A 130 3.86 -0.61 -3.72
CA ASP A 130 5.13 -0.11 -4.17
C ASP A 130 5.02 0.28 -5.64
N PHE A 131 5.62 1.40 -5.99
CA PHE A 131 5.64 1.96 -7.33
C PHE A 131 7.07 2.17 -7.78
N ALA A 132 7.41 1.70 -8.97
CA ALA A 132 8.60 2.14 -9.68
C ALA A 132 8.51 3.63 -10.06
N PRO A 133 9.64 4.29 -10.36
CA PRO A 133 9.64 5.62 -10.95
C PRO A 133 8.73 5.67 -12.19
N ALA A 134 7.97 6.76 -12.34
CA ALA A 134 7.02 6.96 -13.44
C ALA A 134 5.86 5.94 -13.56
N GLU A 135 5.69 5.02 -12.60
CA GLU A 135 4.67 3.97 -12.69
C GLU A 135 3.24 4.52 -12.66
N GLY A 136 2.37 3.92 -13.48
CA GLY A 136 1.01 4.40 -13.74
C GLY A 136 0.95 5.54 -14.76
N GLY A 137 2.06 6.25 -15.03
CA GLY A 137 2.16 7.26 -16.07
C GLY A 137 0.97 8.24 -16.10
N SER A 138 0.45 8.54 -17.29
CA SER A 138 -0.71 9.44 -17.42
C SER A 138 -2.06 8.81 -17.09
N ARG A 139 -2.15 7.50 -16.80
CA ARG A 139 -3.44 6.80 -16.60
C ARG A 139 -3.68 6.29 -15.19
N GLY A 140 -2.63 6.24 -14.38
CA GLY A 140 -2.64 5.68 -13.03
C GLY A 140 -3.01 4.20 -12.98
N LEU A 141 -2.73 3.58 -11.85
CA LEU A 141 -3.10 2.21 -11.51
C LEU A 141 -4.24 2.23 -10.50
N VAL A 142 -5.25 1.39 -10.70
CA VAL A 142 -6.30 1.19 -9.69
C VAL A 142 -5.78 0.19 -8.67
N LEU A 143 -5.79 0.58 -7.41
CA LEU A 143 -5.29 -0.25 -6.33
C LEU A 143 -6.38 -1.13 -5.76
N ALA A 144 -5.97 -2.32 -5.33
CA ALA A 144 -6.80 -3.33 -4.73
C ALA A 144 -6.04 -3.98 -3.56
N LEU A 145 -6.80 -4.65 -2.70
CA LEU A 145 -6.30 -5.46 -1.59
C LEU A 145 -6.28 -6.94 -1.99
N PRO A 146 -5.56 -7.80 -1.24
CA PRO A 146 -5.55 -9.25 -1.47
C PRO A 146 -6.97 -9.85 -1.49
N ASP A 147 -7.82 -9.43 -0.55
CA ASP A 147 -9.20 -9.91 -0.42
C ASP A 147 -10.18 -9.19 -1.38
N GLY A 148 -9.66 -8.36 -2.29
CA GLY A 148 -10.44 -7.70 -3.34
C GLY A 148 -10.47 -6.17 -3.26
N ASN A 149 -11.63 -5.58 -3.55
CA ASN A 149 -11.71 -4.19 -4.01
C ASN A 149 -11.51 -3.16 -2.86
N LEU A 150 -10.50 -2.31 -2.98
CA LEU A 150 -10.23 -1.20 -2.06
C LEU A 150 -11.26 -0.07 -2.23
N LYS A 151 -11.83 0.46 -1.14
CA LYS A 151 -12.88 1.51 -1.20
C LYS A 151 -12.65 2.69 -0.24
N LEU A 152 -11.72 3.59 -0.54
CA LEU A 152 -11.40 4.68 0.38
C LEU A 152 -12.61 5.50 0.76
N ASN A 153 -12.74 5.69 2.07
CA ASN A 153 -13.72 6.54 2.70
C ASN A 153 -13.10 7.89 3.00
N ARG A 154 -13.97 8.88 3.17
CA ARG A 154 -13.58 10.18 3.72
C ARG A 154 -12.87 9.98 5.07
N GLY A 155 -11.74 10.66 5.25
CA GLY A 155 -10.93 10.57 6.47
C GLY A 155 -9.85 9.49 6.44
N ASP A 156 -9.87 8.55 5.48
CA ASP A 156 -8.75 7.64 5.28
C ASP A 156 -7.48 8.44 4.94
N VAL A 157 -6.33 7.98 5.44
CA VAL A 157 -5.05 8.68 5.30
C VAL A 157 -4.12 7.90 4.38
N LEU A 158 -3.64 8.57 3.35
CA LEU A 158 -2.63 8.07 2.42
C LEU A 158 -1.31 8.77 2.66
N VAL A 159 -0.24 7.99 2.66
CA VAL A 159 1.13 8.47 2.88
C VAL A 159 2.05 7.81 1.89
N ALA A 160 2.84 8.59 1.17
CA ALA A 160 3.85 8.07 0.24
C ALA A 160 5.26 8.46 0.69
N PHE A 161 6.22 7.55 0.58
CA PHE A 161 7.62 7.81 0.89
C PHE A 161 8.55 7.08 -0.08
N ALA A 162 9.69 7.69 -0.36
CA ALA A 162 10.67 7.10 -1.27
C ALA A 162 11.36 5.89 -0.63
N GLN A 163 11.57 4.84 -1.42
CA GLN A 163 12.20 3.58 -0.99
C GLN A 163 13.71 3.56 -1.22
N ASP A 164 14.26 4.58 -1.89
CA ASP A 164 15.68 4.67 -2.28
C ASP A 164 16.57 5.32 -1.22
N GLY A 165 16.05 5.59 -0.01
CA GLY A 165 16.80 6.24 1.06
C GLY A 165 16.95 7.76 0.91
N SER A 166 16.34 8.39 -0.09
CA SER A 166 16.40 9.84 -0.30
C SER A 166 15.65 10.69 0.74
N SER A 167 14.96 10.04 1.68
CA SER A 167 14.13 10.69 2.71
C SER A 167 13.03 11.60 2.14
N ARG A 168 12.54 11.34 0.92
CA ARG A 168 11.42 12.07 0.32
C ARG A 168 10.07 11.53 0.78
N TYR A 169 9.11 12.43 0.94
CA TYR A 169 7.80 12.16 1.49
C TYR A 169 6.71 12.97 0.78
N TRP A 170 5.54 12.37 0.60
CA TRP A 170 4.36 12.96 -0.01
C TRP A 170 3.12 12.71 0.86
N GLY A 171 2.39 13.79 1.14
CA GLY A 171 1.22 13.77 2.03
C GLY A 171 1.51 14.44 3.38
N PRO A 172 0.82 14.04 4.47
CA PRO A 172 -0.27 13.07 4.50
C PRO A 172 -1.48 13.58 3.72
N TYR A 173 -2.09 12.69 2.93
CA TYR A 173 -3.30 12.99 2.17
C TYR A 173 -4.50 12.42 2.92
N VAL A 174 -5.32 13.30 3.49
CA VAL A 174 -6.57 12.92 4.12
C VAL A 174 -7.69 13.00 3.09
N VAL A 175 -8.31 11.86 2.79
CA VAL A 175 -9.33 11.72 1.75
C VAL A 175 -10.53 12.62 2.02
N GLY A 176 -10.87 13.47 1.04
CA GLY A 176 -12.00 14.39 1.12
C GLY A 176 -11.79 15.61 2.04
N GLU A 177 -10.62 15.73 2.67
CA GLU A 177 -10.26 16.85 3.56
C GLU A 177 -9.08 17.65 3.01
N THR A 178 -8.04 16.97 2.53
CA THR A 178 -6.91 17.62 1.85
C THR A 178 -7.19 17.82 0.35
N GLY A 179 -6.33 18.59 -0.33
CA GLY A 179 -6.50 18.94 -1.74
C GLY A 179 -6.33 17.78 -2.73
N ALA A 180 -5.72 16.68 -2.29
CA ALA A 180 -5.57 15.42 -3.00
C ALA A 180 -5.74 14.26 -1.99
N PRO A 181 -6.20 13.06 -2.37
CA PRO A 181 -6.63 12.67 -3.72
C PRO A 181 -7.89 13.43 -4.18
N VAL A 182 -7.98 13.66 -5.49
CA VAL A 182 -9.11 14.35 -6.11
C VAL A 182 -10.22 13.35 -6.41
N TRP A 183 -11.46 13.72 -6.09
CA TRP A 183 -12.61 12.88 -6.39
C TRP A 183 -13.03 13.00 -7.86
N ASN A 184 -13.10 11.87 -8.56
CA ASN A 184 -13.68 11.76 -9.89
C ASN A 184 -15.12 11.24 -9.80
N ASN A 185 -16.09 12.15 -9.91
CA ASN A 185 -17.52 11.84 -9.86
C ASN A 185 -18.00 10.88 -10.96
N GLN A 186 -17.37 10.87 -12.14
CA GLN A 186 -17.83 10.04 -13.26
C GLN A 186 -17.52 8.56 -13.06
N ARG A 187 -16.40 8.27 -12.37
CA ARG A 187 -15.92 6.91 -12.17
C ARG A 187 -16.09 6.42 -10.72
N SER A 188 -16.51 7.30 -9.81
CA SER A 188 -16.53 7.03 -8.37
C SER A 188 -15.17 6.55 -7.86
N GLU A 189 -14.12 7.27 -8.27
CA GLU A 189 -12.71 6.96 -7.94
C GLU A 189 -12.02 8.17 -7.30
N TRP A 190 -11.15 7.90 -6.34
CA TRP A 190 -10.17 8.84 -5.82
C TRP A 190 -8.91 8.79 -6.68
N GLN A 191 -8.41 9.93 -7.13
CA GLN A 191 -7.22 10.04 -7.98
C GLN A 191 -6.09 10.74 -7.24
N LEU A 192 -4.97 10.04 -7.06
CA LEU A 192 -3.74 10.57 -6.48
C LEU A 192 -2.64 10.61 -7.55
N ILE A 193 -2.04 11.77 -7.76
CA ILE A 193 -0.88 11.92 -8.63
C ILE A 193 0.27 12.42 -7.75
N LEU A 194 1.32 11.62 -7.62
CA LEU A 194 2.55 12.00 -6.93
C LEU A 194 3.45 12.75 -7.91
N GLN A 195 3.88 13.94 -7.53
CA GLN A 195 4.71 14.82 -8.35
C GLN A 195 6.07 15.07 -7.68
N PRO A 196 7.14 15.34 -8.44
CA PRO A 196 8.48 15.60 -7.90
C PRO A 196 8.55 16.72 -6.85
#